data_AF-A0A956PQ69-F1
#
_entry.id   AF-A0A956PQ69-F1
#
_cell.length_a   1.000
_cell.length_b   1.000
_cell.length_c   1.000
_cell.angle_alpha   90.00
_cell.angle_beta   90.00
_cell.angle_gamma   90.00
#
_symmetry.space_group_name_H-M   'P 1'
#
loop_
_entity.id
_entity.type
_entity.pdbx_description
1 polymer ?
#
loop_
_entity_poly.entity_id
_entity_poly.type
_entity_poly.pdbx_seq_one_letter_code
_entity_poly.pdbx_strand_id
1 'polypeptide(L)'
;EGEAIPASFAKVVLYSKETLAENNEQSADTDWELVSLLASPVENEPMNPVTMMRNMKGKPGGSQVNYSIDELLDAIEFWSKHTKVKPKRG
;
A
#
# COMPACT_ATOMS: atom_id res chain seq x y z
N GLU A 1 19.22 -11.61 7.73
CA GLU A 1 18.64 -10.29 8.08
C GLU A 1 19.25 -9.25 7.15
N GLY A 2 18.46 -8.32 6.63
CA GLY A 2 18.94 -7.25 5.75
C GLY A 2 19.04 -5.93 6.51
N GLU A 3 19.94 -5.05 6.10
CA GLU A 3 20.02 -3.69 6.62
C GLU A 3 18.90 -2.82 6.02
N ALA A 4 18.31 -1.96 6.84
CA ALA A 4 17.28 -1.03 6.37
C ALA A 4 17.93 0.06 5.51
N ILE A 5 17.40 0.28 4.31
CA ILE A 5 17.80 1.41 3.48
C ILE A 5 16.97 2.63 3.92
N PRO A 6 17.61 3.79 4.20
CA PRO A 6 16.88 5.02 4.54
C PRO A 6 15.87 5.40 3.47
N ALA A 7 14.68 5.84 3.90
CA ALA A 7 13.67 6.32 2.98
C ALA A 7 14.08 7.67 2.37
N SER A 8 13.83 7.82 1.07
CA SER A 8 13.99 9.09 0.34
C SER A 8 12.65 9.69 -0.07
N PHE A 9 11.58 8.88 -0.04
CA PHE A 9 10.25 9.25 -0.47
C PHE A 9 9.20 8.80 0.56
N ALA A 10 8.08 9.53 0.62
CA ALA A 10 6.91 9.18 1.42
C ALA A 10 5.66 9.30 0.55
N LYS A 11 5.01 8.16 0.27
CA LYS A 11 3.72 8.12 -0.41
C LYS A 11 2.60 8.28 0.62
N VAL A 12 1.79 9.31 0.42
CA VAL A 12 0.61 9.63 1.23
C VAL A 12 -0.60 8.96 0.56
N VAL A 13 -1.20 7.99 1.24
CA VAL A 13 -2.38 7.27 0.72
C VAL A 13 -3.63 7.86 1.35
N LEU A 14 -4.47 8.46 0.52
CA LEU A 14 -5.74 9.07 0.93
C LEU A 14 -6.90 8.24 0.41
N TYR A 15 -7.92 8.03 1.23
CA TYR A 15 -9.22 7.51 0.79
C TYR A 15 -10.25 8.62 0.79
N SER A 16 -11.17 8.57 -0.17
CA SER A 16 -12.29 9.50 -0.22
C SER A 16 -13.30 9.16 0.88
N LYS A 17 -14.10 10.15 1.26
CA LYS A 17 -15.25 9.98 2.17
C LYS A 17 -16.17 8.84 1.75
N GLU A 18 -16.38 8.67 0.45
CA GLU A 18 -17.23 7.62 -0.13
C GLU A 18 -16.63 6.22 0.08
N THR A 19 -15.35 6.03 -0.23
CA THR A 19 -14.67 4.74 -0.04
C THR A 19 -14.66 4.33 1.42
N LEU A 20 -14.42 5.26 2.34
CA LEU A 20 -14.46 4.97 3.78
C LEU A 20 -15.88 4.66 4.28
N ALA A 21 -16.92 5.16 3.60
CA ALA A 21 -18.32 4.91 3.96
C ALA A 21 -18.74 3.46 3.74
N GLU A 22 -18.13 2.78 2.78
CA GLU A 22 -18.42 1.38 2.47
C GLU A 22 -18.25 0.46 3.68
N ASN A 23 -17.32 0.80 4.58
CA ASN A 23 -17.01 0.02 5.78
C ASN A 23 -17.18 0.82 7.09
N ASN A 24 -17.76 2.02 7.06
CA ASN A 24 -17.90 2.92 8.21
C ASN A 24 -16.53 3.20 8.90
N GLU A 25 -15.52 3.52 8.08
CA GLU A 25 -14.13 3.73 8.49
C GLU A 25 -13.74 5.22 8.56
N GLN A 26 -14.66 6.15 8.31
CA GLN A 26 -14.38 7.58 8.45
C GLN A 26 -14.05 7.95 9.90
N SER A 27 -13.07 8.84 10.07
CA SER A 27 -12.73 9.42 11.37
C SER A 27 -13.12 10.89 11.51
N ALA A 28 -13.40 11.57 10.38
CA ALA A 28 -13.74 12.98 10.36
C ALA A 28 -14.74 13.32 9.23
N ASP A 29 -15.39 14.48 9.33
CA ASP A 29 -16.24 15.00 8.26
C ASP A 29 -15.40 15.79 7.24
N THR A 30 -14.62 15.06 6.43
CA THR A 30 -13.73 15.62 5.41
C THR A 30 -13.79 14.81 4.12
N ASP A 31 -13.47 15.43 2.98
CA ASP A 31 -13.55 14.77 1.66
C ASP A 31 -12.51 13.65 1.48
N TRP A 32 -11.35 13.80 2.12
CA TRP A 32 -10.23 12.86 2.03
C TRP A 32 -9.59 12.65 3.40
N GLU A 33 -9.32 11.40 3.75
CA GLU A 33 -8.61 11.05 4.97
C GLU A 33 -7.34 10.25 4.68
N LEU A 34 -6.30 10.50 5.49
CA LEU A 34 -5.05 9.76 5.44
C LEU A 34 -5.22 8.37 6.03
N VAL A 35 -5.08 7.32 5.22
CA VAL A 35 -5.18 5.92 5.68
C VAL A 35 -3.84 5.24 5.84
N SER A 36 -2.80 5.72 5.15
CA SER A 36 -1.46 5.16 5.25
C SER A 36 -0.37 6.12 4.81
N LEU A 37 0.78 6.04 5.46
CA LEU A 37 2.01 6.70 5.05
C LEU A 37 3.05 5.62 4.74
N LEU A 38 3.47 5.55 3.47
CA LEU A 38 4.40 4.54 2.98
C LEU A 38 5.75 5.19 2.71
N ALA A 39 6.71 4.98 3.61
CA ALA A 39 8.09 5.42 3.43
C ALA A 39 8.87 4.40 2.59
N SER A 40 9.64 4.89 1.60
CA SER A 40 10.41 4.03 0.69
C SER A 40 11.72 4.71 0.24
N PRO A 41 12.79 3.94 0.00
CA PRO A 41 13.98 4.45 -0.68
C PRO A 41 13.74 4.73 -2.16
N VAL A 42 12.66 4.21 -2.75
CA VAL A 42 12.29 4.42 -4.16
C VAL A 42 11.00 5.21 -4.28
N GLU A 43 10.88 6.05 -5.31
CA GLU A 43 9.70 6.90 -5.51
C GLU A 43 8.45 6.08 -5.85
N ASN A 44 8.60 5.11 -6.76
CA ASN A 44 7.52 4.30 -7.29
C ASN A 44 7.61 2.85 -6.82
N GLU A 45 7.49 2.63 -5.51
CA GLU A 45 7.34 1.28 -4.95
C GLU A 45 5.97 0.69 -5.37
N PRO A 46 5.94 -0.47 -6.06
CA PRO A 46 4.69 -1.12 -6.42
C PRO A 46 4.03 -1.74 -5.18
N MET A 47 2.69 -1.83 -5.20
CA MET A 47 1.95 -2.50 -4.13
C MET A 47 2.41 -3.95 -3.99
N ASN A 48 2.46 -4.47 -2.76
CA ASN A 48 2.82 -5.86 -2.54
C ASN A 48 1.84 -6.81 -3.29
N PRO A 49 2.32 -7.82 -4.03
CA PRO A 49 1.47 -8.72 -4.82
C PRO A 49 0.37 -9.41 -4.00
N VAL A 50 0.63 -9.71 -2.73
CA VAL A 50 -0.38 -10.29 -1.84
C VAL A 50 -1.51 -9.31 -1.56
N THR A 51 -1.19 -8.02 -1.37
CA THR A 51 -2.18 -6.96 -1.20
C THR A 51 -2.96 -6.75 -2.49
N MET A 52 -2.30 -6.73 -3.66
CA MET A 52 -2.99 -6.64 -4.96
C MET A 52 -3.99 -7.78 -5.13
N MET A 53 -3.60 -9.02 -4.84
CA MET A 53 -4.49 -10.18 -4.87
C MET A 53 -5.69 -10.04 -3.92
N ARG A 54 -5.49 -9.48 -2.72
CA ARG A 54 -6.59 -9.22 -1.78
C ARG A 54 -7.58 -8.19 -2.33
N ASN A 55 -7.08 -7.11 -2.92
CA ASN A 55 -7.89 -6.04 -3.50
C ASN A 55 -8.67 -6.55 -4.71
N MET A 56 -8.04 -7.32 -5.61
CA MET A 56 -8.74 -7.96 -6.75
C MET A 56 -9.87 -8.88 -6.29
N LYS A 57 -9.72 -9.54 -5.13
CA LYS A 57 -10.75 -10.41 -4.53
C LYS A 57 -11.81 -9.66 -3.73
N GLY A 58 -11.75 -8.32 -3.65
CA GLY A 58 -12.69 -7.52 -2.86
C GLY A 58 -12.71 -7.91 -1.38
N LYS A 59 -11.57 -8.27 -0.80
CA LYS A 59 -11.53 -8.65 0.63
C LYS A 59 -11.77 -7.42 1.52
N PRO A 60 -12.47 -7.57 2.67
CA PRO A 60 -12.67 -6.48 3.62
C PRO A 60 -11.36 -5.80 4.06
N GLY A 61 -11.44 -4.49 4.32
CA GLY A 61 -10.30 -3.64 4.70
C GLY A 61 -9.41 -3.19 3.53
N GLY A 62 -9.89 -3.28 2.29
CA GLY A 62 -9.22 -2.76 1.10
C GLY A 62 -10.23 -2.42 0.01
N SER A 63 -9.89 -1.46 -0.85
CA SER A 63 -10.72 -1.09 -2.01
C SER A 63 -10.59 -2.16 -3.09
N GLN A 64 -11.71 -2.56 -3.69
CA GLN A 64 -11.67 -3.47 -4.83
C GLN A 64 -11.05 -2.75 -6.04
N VAL A 65 -9.97 -3.30 -6.57
CA VAL A 65 -9.21 -2.71 -7.69
C VAL A 65 -8.89 -3.78 -8.71
N ASN A 66 -9.06 -3.44 -9.99
CA ASN A 66 -8.59 -4.24 -11.11
C ASN A 66 -7.19 -3.77 -11.50
N TYR A 67 -6.22 -4.67 -11.45
CA TYR A 67 -4.88 -4.44 -12.00
C TYR A 67 -4.70 -5.31 -13.24
N SER A 68 -3.92 -4.83 -14.18
CA SER A 68 -3.44 -5.58 -15.33
C SER A 68 -2.48 -6.70 -14.92
N ILE A 69 -2.25 -7.65 -15.81
CA ILE A 69 -1.25 -8.70 -15.62
C ILE A 69 0.15 -8.09 -15.52
N ASP A 70 0.46 -7.09 -16.34
CA ASP A 70 1.76 -6.42 -16.35
C ASP A 70 2.06 -5.73 -15.02
N GLU A 71 1.09 -5.00 -14.44
CA GLU A 71 1.25 -4.38 -13.10
C GLU A 71 1.51 -5.43 -12.01
N LEU A 72 0.87 -6.59 -12.09
CA LEU A 72 1.10 -7.68 -11.14
C LEU A 72 2.49 -8.30 -11.33
N LEU A 73 2.93 -8.49 -12.58
CA LEU A 73 4.26 -9.04 -12.89
C LEU A 73 5.38 -8.08 -12.46
N ASP A 74 5.23 -6.78 -12.70
CA ASP A 74 6.16 -5.74 -12.25
C ASP A 74 6.28 -5.74 -10.73
N ALA A 75 5.15 -5.86 -10.02
CA ALA A 75 5.14 -5.99 -8.58
C ALA A 75 5.87 -7.27 -8.13
N ILE A 76 5.59 -8.43 -8.75
CA ILE A 76 6.26 -9.69 -8.40
C ILE A 76 7.77 -9.58 -8.63
N GLU A 77 8.20 -9.03 -9.77
CA GLU A 77 9.61 -8.87 -10.07
C GLU A 77 10.29 -7.97 -9.04
N PHE A 78 9.69 -6.82 -8.73
CA PHE A 78 10.21 -5.90 -7.71
C PHE A 78 10.34 -6.62 -6.36
N TRP A 79 9.26 -7.24 -5.88
CA TRP A 79 9.22 -7.86 -4.56
C TRP A 79 10.00 -9.18 -4.46
N SER A 80 10.41 -9.78 -5.58
CA SER A 80 11.34 -10.93 -5.58
C SER A 80 12.76 -10.54 -5.17
N LYS A 81 13.12 -9.26 -5.32
CA LYS A 81 14.46 -8.71 -5.04
C LYS A 81 14.49 -7.85 -3.76
N HIS A 82 13.34 -7.56 -3.17
CA HIS A 82 13.21 -6.63 -2.04
C HIS A 82 12.35 -7.23 -0.92
N THR A 83 12.63 -6.83 0.31
CA THR A 83 11.80 -7.22 1.47
C THR A 83 11.67 -6.05 2.44
N LYS A 84 10.54 -5.99 3.15
CA LYS A 84 10.36 -5.03 4.24
C LYS A 84 11.07 -5.57 5.47
N VAL A 85 11.89 -4.73 6.08
CA VAL A 85 12.59 -5.03 7.32
C VAL A 85 11.78 -4.51 8.50
N LYS A 86 11.69 -5.31 9.57
CA LYS A 86 11.17 -4.80 10.84
C LYS A 86 12.24 -3.88 11.44
N PRO A 87 11.88 -2.67 11.90
CA PRO A 87 12.82 -1.84 12.63
C PRO A 87 13.29 -2.60 13.87
N LYS A 88 14.61 -2.55 14.15
CA LYS A 88 15.12 -3.00 15.44
C LYS A 88 14.48 -2.10 16.50
N ARG A 89 13.72 -2.69 17.43
CA ARG A 89 13.26 -1.96 18.61
C ARG A 89 14.51 -1.52 19.37
N GLY A 90 14.63 -0.21 19.61
CA GLY A 90 15.58 0.34 20.57
C GLY A 90 15.25 -0.09 21.99
#